data_AF-A0A852C807-F1
#
_entry.id   AF-A0A852C807-F1
#
_cell.length_a   1.000
_cell.length_b   1.000
_cell.length_c   1.000
_cell.angle_alpha   90.00
_cell.angle_beta   90.00
_cell.angle_gamma   90.00
#
_symmetry.space_group_name_H-M   'P 1'
#
loop_
_entity.id
_entity.type
_entity.pdbx_description
1 polymer ?
#
loop_
_entity_poly.entity_id
_entity_poly.type
_entity_poly.pdbx_seq_one_letter_code
_entity_poly.pdbx_strand_id
1 'polypeptide(L)' 'PALAQVVAEQAAAATGRFSLGLSGGSLVGLLSRHLPAAVAARGPAAPAPWLIAFCDERLVPPQHPESTAGAYEVSGATGG' A
#
# COMPACT_ATOMS: atom_id res chain seq x y z
N PRO A 1 1.96 -10.54 6.21
CA PRO A 1 3.09 -9.87 6.91
C PRO A 1 4.42 -9.89 6.14
N ALA A 2 4.89 -11.05 5.66
CA ALA A 2 6.20 -11.15 4.97
C ALA A 2 6.30 -10.22 3.73
N LEU A 3 5.27 -10.18 2.88
CA LEU A 3 5.23 -9.28 1.73
C LEU A 3 5.36 -7.81 2.13
N ALA A 4 4.65 -7.37 3.18
CA ALA A 4 4.75 -6.00 3.67
C ALA A 4 6.16 -5.65 4.17
N GLN A 5 6.86 -6.61 4.79
CA GLN A 5 8.25 -6.42 5.21
C GLN A 5 9.18 -6.28 4.01
N VAL A 6 9.03 -7.13 2.99
CA VAL A 6 9.82 -7.02 1.75
C VAL A 6 9.58 -5.66 1.09
N VAL A 7 8.34 -5.21 0.97
CA VAL A 7 8.03 -3.89 0.40
C VAL A 7 8.68 -2.77 1.21
N ALA A 8 8.60 -2.83 2.54
CA ALA A 8 9.22 -1.83 3.42
C ALA A 8 10.76 -1.82 3.30
N GLU A 9 11.39 -2.99 3.17
CA GLU A 9 12.84 -3.12 2.95
C GLU A 9 13.27 -2.55 1.60
N GLN A 10 12.54 -2.84 0.53
CA GLN A 10 12.81 -2.27 -0.78
C GLN A 10 12.62 -0.75 -0.80
N ALA A 11 11.59 -0.25 -0.10
CA ALA A 11 11.37 1.19 0.03
C ALA A 11 12.49 1.89 0.81
N ALA A 12 13.00 1.26 1.86
CA ALA A 12 14.11 1.80 2.65
C ALA A 12 15.45 1.80 1.88
N ALA A 13 15.64 0.84 0.97
CA ALA A 13 16.81 0.75 0.11
C ALA A 13 16.74 1.66 -1.14
N ALA A 14 15.57 2.25 -1.43
CA ALA A 14 15.38 3.06 -2.62
C ALA A 14 16.16 4.38 -2.53
N THR A 15 16.89 4.70 -3.61
CA THR A 15 17.51 6.02 -3.79
C THR A 15 16.61 6.87 -4.68
N GLY A 16 16.31 8.10 -4.26
CA GLY A 16 15.41 8.99 -5.01
C GLY A 16 13.93 8.73 -4.76
N ARG A 17 13.28 7.87 -5.56
CA ARG A 17 11.82 7.62 -5.50
C ARG A 17 11.52 6.12 -5.45
N PHE A 18 10.65 5.69 -4.55
CA PHE A 18 10.13 4.31 -4.52
C PHE A 18 8.78 4.26 -5.23
N SER A 19 8.58 3.31 -6.15
CA SER A 19 7.30 3.15 -6.87
C SER A 19 6.67 1.81 -6.53
N LEU A 20 5.39 1.80 -6.14
CA LEU A 20 4.64 0.61 -5.76
C LEU A 20 3.33 0.52 -6.56
N GLY A 21 3.18 -0.59 -7.29
CA GLY A 21 1.90 -0.99 -7.87
C GLY A 21 1.05 -1.75 -6.85
N LEU A 22 -0.18 -1.29 -6.64
CA LEU A 22 -1.19 -1.95 -5.80
C LEU A 22 -2.13 -2.76 -6.69
N SER A 23 -2.42 -3.98 -6.26
CA SER A 23 -3.40 -4.85 -6.91
C SER A 23 -4.57 -5.09 -5.96
N GLY A 24 -5.74 -5.44 -6.51
CA GLY A 24 -6.94 -5.71 -5.73
C GLY A 24 -6.95 -7.08 -5.04
N GLY A 25 -8.15 -7.54 -4.68
CA GLY A 25 -8.38 -8.85 -4.09
C GLY A 25 -7.73 -9.02 -2.71
N SER A 26 -7.14 -10.20 -2.46
CA SER A 26 -6.59 -10.56 -1.16
C SER A 26 -5.41 -9.69 -0.71
N LEU A 27 -4.75 -8.99 -1.63
CA LEU A 27 -3.63 -8.10 -1.33
C LEU A 27 -4.04 -6.81 -0.65
N VAL A 28 -5.29 -6.34 -0.86
CA VAL A 28 -5.82 -5.13 -0.21
C VAL A 28 -5.73 -5.28 1.31
N GLY A 29 -6.37 -6.31 1.86
CA GLY A 29 -6.39 -6.54 3.31
C GLY A 29 -5.00 -6.89 3.88
N LEU A 30 -4.13 -7.55 3.11
CA LEU A 30 -2.77 -7.84 3.55
C LEU A 30 -1.94 -6.56 3.67
N LEU A 31 -1.92 -5.73 2.61
CA LEU A 31 -1.09 -4.55 2.55
C LEU A 31 -1.62 -3.42 3.43
N SER A 32 -2.93 -3.13 3.41
CA SER A 32 -3.51 -2.09 4.27
C SER A 32 -3.27 -2.33 5.76
N ARG A 33 -3.31 -3.60 6.20
CA ARG A 33 -3.08 -3.93 7.62
C ARG A 33 -1.62 -3.95 8.03
N HIS A 34 -0.71 -4.40 7.16
CA HIS A 34 0.65 -4.72 7.58
C HIS A 34 1.71 -3.75 7.06
N LEU A 35 1.48 -3.09 5.92
CA LEU A 35 2.47 -2.20 5.32
C LEU A 35 2.73 -0.93 6.15
N PRO A 36 1.72 -0.24 6.71
CA PRO A 36 1.98 0.94 7.54
C PRO A 36 2.88 0.63 8.74
N ALA A 37 2.60 -0.47 9.45
CA ALA A 37 3.41 -0.92 10.58
C ALA A 37 4.82 -1.35 10.15
N ALA A 38 4.96 -2.04 9.03
CA ALA A 38 6.26 -2.45 8.50
C ALA A 38 7.13 -1.26 8.10
N VAL A 39 6.54 -0.20 7.52
CA VAL A 39 7.23 1.05 7.17
C VAL A 39 7.61 1.81 8.45
N ALA A 40 6.69 1.97 9.41
CA ALA A 40 6.94 2.68 10.66
C ALA A 40 8.08 2.05 11.48
N ALA A 41 8.19 0.71 11.47
CA ALA A 41 9.24 -0.01 12.17
C ALA A 41 10.66 0.26 11.64
N ARG A 42 10.81 0.85 10.44
CA ARG A 42 12.12 1.16 9.83
C ARG A 42 12.71 2.50 10.32
N GLY A 43 11.97 3.26 11.11
CA GLY A 43 12.45 4.47 11.78
C GLY A 43 12.25 5.76 10.97
N PRO A 44 12.70 6.91 11.51
CA PRO A 44 12.33 8.25 11.04
C PRO A 44 13.09 8.72 9.78
N ALA A 45 13.86 7.85 9.13
CA ALA A 45 14.49 8.20 7.85
C ALA A 45 13.37 8.61 6.89
N ALA A 46 13.40 9.86 6.40
CA ALA A 46 12.37 10.37 5.50
C ALA A 46 12.25 9.38 4.34
N PRO A 47 11.12 8.64 4.21
CA PRO A 47 11.02 7.63 3.18
C PRO A 47 11.24 8.33 1.84
N ALA A 48 12.00 7.70 0.94
CA ALA A 48 12.07 8.13 -0.44
C ALA A 48 10.63 8.41 -0.92
N PRO A 49 10.31 9.53 -1.57
CA PRO A 49 8.95 9.81 -2.03
C PRO A 49 8.33 8.58 -2.67
N TRP A 50 7.13 8.21 -2.24
CA TRP A 50 6.41 7.06 -2.77
C TRP A 50 5.56 7.51 -3.95
N LEU A 51 5.69 6.83 -5.09
CA LEU A 51 4.70 6.82 -6.15
C LEU A 51 3.85 5.56 -5.99
N ILE A 52 2.59 5.73 -5.66
CA ILE A 52 1.64 4.62 -5.54
C ILE A 52 0.67 4.71 -6.72
N ALA A 53 0.48 3.59 -7.42
CA ALA A 53 -0.47 3.46 -8.51
C ALA A 53 -1.16 2.09 -8.43
N PHE A 54 -2.32 1.95 -9.04
CA PHE A 54 -2.96 0.65 -9.20
C PHE A 54 -2.45 -0.04 -10.46
N CYS A 55 -2.18 -1.34 -10.38
CA CYS A 55 -1.81 -2.15 -11.54
C CYS A 55 -2.95 -2.18 -12.57
N ASP A 56 -4.19 -2.19 -12.07
CA ASP A 56 -5.44 -2.08 -12.80
C ASP A 56 -6.50 -1.48 -11.87
N GLU A 57 -7.56 -0.92 -12.43
CA GLU A 57 -8.72 -0.45 -11.67
C GLU A 57 -9.98 -0.63 -12.52
N ARG A 58 -11.10 -0.94 -11.88
CA ARG A 58 -12.38 -1.05 -12.56
C ARG A 58 -12.96 0.34 -12.75
N LEU A 59 -13.50 0.61 -13.94
CA LEU A 59 -14.14 1.88 -14.26
C LEU A 59 -15.53 1.95 -13.61
N VAL A 60 -15.54 2.19 -12.30
CA VAL A 60 -16.74 2.29 -11.45
C VAL A 60 -16.53 3.43 -10.42
N PRO A 61 -17.60 3.95 -9.80
CA PRO A 61 -17.44 4.90 -8.70
C PRO A 61 -16.60 4.32 -7.55
N PRO A 62 -15.86 5.14 -6.77
CA PRO A 62 -14.99 4.65 -5.70
C PRO A 62 -15.71 3.86 -4.60
N GLN A 63 -16.99 4.18 -4.33
CA GLN A 63 -17.80 3.49 -3.31
C GLN A 63 -18.33 2.13 -3.81
N HIS A 64 -18.14 1.81 -5.09
CA HIS A 64 -18.59 0.55 -5.66
C HIS A 64 -17.77 -0.61 -5.05
N PRO A 65 -18.40 -1.76 -4.68
CA PRO A 65 -17.69 -2.88 -4.05
C PRO A 65 -16.51 -3.43 -4.85
N GLU A 66 -16.55 -3.24 -6.16
CA GLU A 66 -15.46 -3.66 -7.04
C GLU A 66 -14.28 -2.66 -7.08
N SER A 67 -14.41 -1.41 -6.63
CA SER A 67 -13.29 -0.45 -6.70
C SER A 67 -12.11 -0.92 -5.85
N THR A 68 -10.93 -1.06 -6.46
CA THR A 68 -9.70 -1.40 -5.73
C THR A 68 -9.29 -0.23 -4.83
N ALA A 69 -9.34 0.99 -5.36
CA ALA A 69 -9.11 2.22 -4.61
C ALA A 69 -10.04 2.32 -3.40
N GLY A 70 -11.35 2.15 -3.61
CA GLY A 70 -12.33 2.13 -2.53
C GLY A 70 -12.05 1.06 -1.48
N ALA A 71 -11.65 -0.14 -1.89
CA ALA A 71 -11.31 -1.22 -0.97
C ALA A 71 -10.08 -0.88 -0.10
N TYR A 72 -9.06 -0.21 -0.67
CA TYR A 72 -7.90 0.27 0.08
C TYR A 72 -8.27 1.40 1.06
N GLU A 73 -9.11 2.34 0.67
CA GLU A 73 -9.58 3.43 1.54
C GLU A 73 -10.35 2.91 2.75
N VAL A 74 -11.32 2.01 2.52
CA VAL A 74 -12.10 1.39 3.61
C VAL A 74 -11.19 0.60 4.55
N SER A 75 -10.24 -0.15 4.00
CA SER A 75 -9.30 -0.95 4.77
C SER A 75 -8.29 -0.11 5.56
N GLY A 76 -7.91 1.07 5.05
CA GLY A 76 -7.07 2.03 5.76
C GLY A 76 -7.81 2.74 6.89
N ALA A 77 -9.11 3.03 6.70
CA ALA A 77 -9.95 3.69 7.71
C ALA A 77 -10.33 2.79 8.90
N THR A 78 -10.31 1.47 8.74
CA THR A 78 -10.63 0.49 9.81
C THR A 78 -9.41 -0.01 10.58
N GLY A 79 -8.20 0.45 10.25
CA GLY A 79 -6.93 -0.01 10.83
C GLY A 79 -6.33 0.90 11.90
N GLY A 80 -7.15 1.52 12.75
CA GLY A 80 -6.75 2.32 13.92
C GLY A 80 -7.01 1.60 15.23
#